data_AF-A0A9Q3ZNC7-F1
#
_entry.id   AF-A0A9Q3ZNC7-F1
#
_cell.length_a   1.000
_cell.length_b   1.000
_cell.length_c   1.000
_cell.angle_alpha   90.00
_cell.angle_beta   90.00
_cell.angle_gamma   90.00
#
_symmetry.space_group_name_H-M   'P 1'
#
loop_
_entity.id
_entity.type
_entity.pdbx_description
1 polymer ?
#
loop_
_entity_poly.entity_id
_entity_poly.type
_entity_poly.pdbx_seq_one_letter_code
_entity_poly.pdbx_strand_id
1 'polypeptide(L)'
;MATWNGQDYVQRYLGGAWNLLHPIETYVFGDRDDQHWEPDFAGYGRTFPHPFSTIDPLSYENDPYFTTFLTVSPAGDEITADFAKTLITAEGLGADEVTDYLSISFSATGYIGHFFGPSSLEFEDNLLQLDRTLANLFAFVDAEIGLERTLIVLSADHGTPEAPGYLRELGELGGYVAPDLWDTAAAIERIRERFGVSGKLVEGYDHPYLNLADQALDIEGVDPVELQTAIADELVALDGVAYAVPSARLREGSVPDNALTRAVLNNYNPDRSGDNYVVFNPGWFISDFDGLSVTVTHGSPWRYDTYYVPIIFAGPGLTPQRVSRRVHTVDVATTLSAVVGTRLPDGAVGEVLREVAGH
;
A
#
# COMPACT_ATOMS: atom_id res chain seq x y z
N MET A 1 12.01 -24.21 -6.50
CA MET A 1 11.22 -23.94 -5.28
C MET A 1 11.48 -24.97 -4.15
N ALA A 2 11.21 -26.27 -4.33
CA ALA A 2 11.41 -27.28 -3.27
C ALA A 2 12.85 -27.31 -2.70
N THR A 3 13.86 -27.18 -3.56
CA THR A 3 15.28 -27.12 -3.15
C THR A 3 15.61 -25.88 -2.32
N TRP A 4 15.00 -24.73 -2.61
CA TRP A 4 15.25 -23.49 -1.86
C TRP A 4 14.56 -23.53 -0.49
N ASN A 5 13.31 -24.01 -0.43
CA ASN A 5 12.60 -24.21 0.83
C ASN A 5 13.35 -25.15 1.78
N GLY A 6 14.07 -26.14 1.25
CA GLY A 6 14.90 -27.07 2.04
C GLY A 6 16.24 -26.50 2.54
N GLN A 7 16.55 -25.22 2.28
CA GLN A 7 17.75 -24.54 2.81
C GLN A 7 17.47 -23.74 4.08
N ASP A 8 16.25 -23.81 4.60
CA ASP A 8 15.85 -23.26 5.91
C ASP A 8 16.24 -21.79 6.11
N TYR A 9 16.13 -20.96 5.06
CA TYR A 9 16.47 -19.52 5.11
C TYR A 9 15.75 -18.77 6.24
N VAL A 10 14.50 -19.15 6.51
CA VAL A 10 13.69 -18.61 7.60
C VAL A 10 14.24 -18.98 8.98
N GLN A 11 14.77 -20.19 9.15
CA GLN A 11 15.27 -20.67 10.45
C GLN A 11 16.53 -19.94 10.92
N ARG A 12 17.23 -19.24 10.02
CA ARG A 12 18.42 -18.43 10.36
C ARG A 12 18.11 -17.27 11.30
N TYR A 13 16.85 -16.85 11.37
CA TYR A 13 16.39 -15.77 12.23
C TYR A 13 15.90 -16.26 13.61
N LEU A 14 15.86 -17.57 13.85
CA LEU A 14 15.49 -18.11 15.16
C LEU A 14 16.42 -17.60 16.26
N GLY A 15 15.84 -17.06 17.33
CA GLY A 15 16.56 -16.48 18.46
C GLY A 15 17.34 -15.20 18.14
N GLY A 16 17.13 -14.65 16.94
CA GLY A 16 17.60 -13.32 16.58
C GLY A 16 16.61 -12.23 17.00
N ALA A 17 17.01 -11.00 16.71
CA ALA A 17 16.20 -9.82 16.87
C ALA A 17 16.55 -8.81 15.77
N TRP A 18 15.59 -7.96 15.42
CA TRP A 18 15.87 -6.76 14.66
C TRP A 18 16.54 -5.73 15.58
N ASN A 19 17.77 -5.39 15.21
CA ASN A 19 18.57 -4.35 15.86
C ASN A 19 18.82 -3.22 14.85
N LEU A 20 19.02 -2.01 15.37
CA LEU A 20 19.42 -0.86 14.55
C LEU A 20 20.70 -1.17 13.77
N LEU A 21 20.70 -0.80 12.49
CA LEU A 21 21.85 -0.94 11.59
C LEU A 21 23.02 -0.04 11.99
N HIS A 22 22.72 1.13 12.55
CA HIS A 22 23.68 2.15 12.95
C HIS A 22 23.49 2.56 14.42
N PRO A 23 24.44 3.31 15.01
CA PRO A 23 24.24 3.91 16.32
C PRO A 23 23.02 4.86 16.32
N ILE A 24 22.19 4.77 17.36
CA ILE A 24 20.89 5.48 17.46
C ILE A 24 21.02 7.01 17.29
N GLU A 25 22.15 7.60 17.68
CA GLU A 25 22.44 9.02 17.53
C GLU A 25 22.57 9.50 16.08
N THR A 26 22.64 8.58 15.11
CA THR A 26 22.68 8.90 13.68
C THR A 26 21.31 9.00 13.03
N TYR A 27 20.27 8.56 13.73
CA TYR A 27 18.89 8.53 13.25
C TYR A 27 18.21 9.86 13.51
N VAL A 28 17.43 10.33 12.55
CA VAL A 28 16.59 11.52 12.69
C VAL A 28 15.51 11.31 13.75
N PHE A 29 14.98 10.09 13.86
CA PHE A 29 13.97 9.70 14.85
C PHE A 29 14.54 8.92 16.04
N GLY A 30 15.86 9.01 16.28
CA GLY A 30 16.53 8.28 17.36
C GLY A 30 16.04 8.60 18.78
N ASP A 31 15.41 9.75 19.01
CA ASP A 31 14.80 10.13 20.29
C ASP A 31 13.34 9.70 20.42
N ARG A 32 12.80 8.99 19.42
CA ARG A 32 11.38 8.65 19.27
C ARG A 32 11.08 7.14 19.27
N ASP A 33 11.93 6.34 19.89
CA ASP A 33 11.79 4.86 20.00
C ASP A 33 10.55 4.38 20.78
N ASP A 34 9.85 5.22 21.55
CA ASP A 34 8.66 4.80 22.33
C ASP A 34 7.49 5.77 22.11
N GLN A 35 6.69 5.60 21.03
CA GLN A 35 5.54 6.47 20.75
C GLN A 35 4.21 5.81 21.09
N HIS A 36 3.37 6.48 21.89
CA HIS A 36 2.13 5.90 22.43
C HIS A 36 1.07 5.49 21.39
N TRP A 37 1.27 5.84 20.13
CA TRP A 37 0.43 5.46 19.00
C TRP A 37 0.94 4.23 18.23
N GLU A 38 2.11 3.71 18.56
CA GLU A 38 2.65 2.44 18.05
C GLU A 38 2.02 1.28 18.84
N PRO A 39 1.48 0.24 18.18
CA PRO A 39 0.95 -0.94 18.83
C PRO A 39 2.08 -1.87 19.29
N ASP A 40 1.91 -2.50 20.45
CA ASP A 40 2.69 -3.68 20.81
C ASP A 40 1.95 -4.93 20.32
N PHE A 41 2.46 -5.56 19.28
CA PHE A 41 1.89 -6.77 18.70
C PHE A 41 2.51 -8.02 19.31
N ALA A 42 1.73 -8.76 20.10
CA ALA A 42 2.11 -10.08 20.62
C ALA A 42 3.47 -10.13 21.35
N GLY A 43 3.89 -9.03 21.97
CA GLY A 43 5.17 -8.92 22.69
C GLY A 43 6.37 -8.61 21.80
N TYR A 44 6.14 -8.23 20.53
CA TYR A 44 7.17 -7.74 19.62
C TYR A 44 7.83 -6.46 20.13
N GLY A 45 7.13 -5.73 21.02
CA GLY A 45 7.63 -4.52 21.64
C GLY A 45 7.46 -3.31 20.73
N ARG A 46 7.49 -2.14 21.36
CA ARG A 46 7.42 -0.83 20.69
C ARG A 46 8.77 -0.16 20.54
N THR A 47 9.82 -0.71 21.18
CA THR A 47 11.16 -0.13 21.26
C THR A 47 12.18 -1.15 20.80
N PHE A 48 13.28 -0.69 20.20
CA PHE A 48 14.38 -1.56 19.86
C PHE A 48 15.06 -2.21 21.09
N PRO A 49 15.58 -3.45 20.96
CA PRO A 49 15.50 -4.34 19.80
C PRO A 49 14.19 -5.16 19.76
N HIS A 50 13.68 -5.45 18.55
CA HIS A 50 12.49 -6.28 18.37
C HIS A 50 12.85 -7.76 18.21
N PRO A 51 12.52 -8.63 19.18
CA PRO A 51 12.86 -10.04 19.10
C PRO A 51 12.01 -10.76 18.04
N PHE A 52 12.62 -11.68 17.29
CA PHE A 52 11.85 -12.52 16.36
C PHE A 52 11.11 -13.66 17.04
N SER A 53 11.20 -13.79 18.36
CA SER A 53 10.34 -14.71 19.11
C SER A 53 10.14 -14.23 20.53
N THR A 54 8.92 -14.42 21.04
CA THR A 54 8.51 -13.96 22.37
C THR A 54 8.27 -15.10 23.36
N ILE A 55 8.47 -16.34 22.93
CA ILE A 55 8.35 -17.55 23.75
C ILE A 55 9.70 -18.04 24.26
N ASP A 56 9.71 -19.17 24.99
CA ASP A 56 10.94 -19.76 25.54
C ASP A 56 11.97 -20.06 24.43
N PRO A 57 13.25 -19.70 24.60
CA PRO A 57 14.32 -19.98 23.63
C PRO A 57 14.48 -21.43 23.22
N LEU A 58 14.10 -22.38 24.07
CA LEU A 58 14.11 -23.81 23.76
C LEU A 58 12.95 -24.23 22.84
N SER A 59 12.02 -23.32 22.56
CA SER A 59 10.78 -23.58 21.83
C SER A 59 10.50 -22.61 20.69
N TYR A 60 11.43 -21.71 20.31
CA TYR A 60 11.22 -20.67 19.29
C TYR A 60 10.59 -21.17 17.97
N GLU A 61 10.90 -22.40 17.56
CA GLU A 61 10.31 -23.05 16.39
C GLU A 61 8.77 -23.26 16.47
N ASN A 62 8.21 -23.17 17.67
CA ASN A 62 6.78 -23.32 17.96
C ASN A 62 6.09 -21.96 18.21
N ASP A 63 6.79 -20.84 18.01
CA ASP A 63 6.19 -19.51 18.16
C ASP A 63 5.20 -19.27 17.02
N PRO A 64 3.89 -19.14 17.31
CA PRO A 64 2.89 -18.94 16.27
C PRO A 64 3.08 -17.60 15.52
N TYR A 65 3.83 -16.65 16.08
CA TYR A 65 4.06 -15.34 15.50
C TYR A 65 5.44 -15.19 14.84
N PHE A 66 6.32 -16.21 14.89
CA PHE A 66 7.68 -16.12 14.34
C PHE A 66 7.70 -15.59 12.91
N THR A 67 6.90 -16.19 12.03
CA THR A 67 6.85 -15.76 10.62
C THR A 67 6.26 -14.36 10.45
N THR A 68 5.29 -13.96 11.28
CA THR A 68 4.74 -12.59 11.30
C THR A 68 5.78 -11.57 11.74
N PHE A 69 6.60 -11.88 12.75
CA PHE A 69 7.69 -11.01 13.18
C PHE A 69 8.74 -10.81 12.09
N LEU A 70 8.96 -11.81 11.23
CA LEU A 70 9.82 -11.63 10.05
C LEU A 70 9.16 -10.73 8.99
N THR A 71 7.85 -10.84 8.76
CA THR A 71 7.14 -9.99 7.79
C THR A 71 7.07 -8.53 8.21
N VAL A 72 7.03 -8.25 9.52
CA VAL A 72 7.05 -6.89 10.09
C VAL A 72 8.49 -6.46 10.45
N SER A 73 9.48 -6.91 9.68
CA SER A 73 10.89 -6.54 9.87
C SER A 73 11.67 -6.57 8.55
N PRO A 74 12.88 -5.98 8.51
CA PRO A 74 13.73 -6.03 7.31
C PRO A 74 14.08 -7.45 6.85
N ALA A 75 13.99 -8.46 7.73
CA ALA A 75 14.23 -9.85 7.40
C ALA A 75 13.32 -10.35 6.25
N GLY A 76 12.08 -9.88 6.17
CA GLY A 76 11.15 -10.25 5.09
C GLY A 76 11.66 -9.86 3.70
N ASP A 77 12.24 -8.66 3.58
CA ASP A 77 12.81 -8.16 2.33
C ASP A 77 14.16 -8.83 2.02
N GLU A 78 14.98 -9.12 3.05
CA GLU A 78 16.23 -9.88 2.89
C GLU A 78 15.98 -11.30 2.35
N ILE A 79 14.97 -12.01 2.90
CA ILE A 79 14.56 -13.34 2.42
C ILE A 79 14.07 -13.26 0.96
N THR A 80 13.29 -12.23 0.65
CA THR A 80 12.77 -12.00 -0.72
C THR A 80 13.91 -11.75 -1.71
N ALA A 81 14.90 -10.94 -1.35
CA ALA A 81 16.09 -10.69 -2.16
C ALA A 81 16.91 -11.98 -2.38
N ASP A 82 17.10 -12.79 -1.35
CA ASP A 82 17.83 -14.06 -1.46
C ASP A 82 17.10 -15.08 -2.35
N PHE A 83 15.77 -15.09 -2.30
CA PHE A 83 14.98 -15.89 -3.23
C PHE A 83 15.12 -15.39 -4.67
N ALA A 84 15.08 -14.08 -4.90
CA ALA A 84 15.28 -13.49 -6.22
C ALA A 84 16.66 -13.83 -6.80
N LYS A 85 17.74 -13.75 -6.01
CA LYS A 85 19.09 -14.18 -6.42
C LYS A 85 19.12 -15.65 -6.82
N THR A 86 18.47 -16.51 -6.03
CA THR A 86 18.38 -17.94 -6.35
C THR A 86 17.64 -18.16 -7.67
N LEU A 87 16.55 -17.44 -7.91
CA LEU A 87 15.74 -17.56 -9.12
C LEU A 87 16.53 -17.14 -10.37
N ILE A 88 17.30 -16.05 -10.28
CA ILE A 88 18.17 -15.58 -11.37
C ILE A 88 19.10 -16.69 -11.84
N THR A 89 19.84 -17.33 -10.92
CA THR A 89 20.77 -18.41 -11.27
C THR A 89 20.06 -19.69 -11.70
N ALA A 90 18.98 -20.07 -11.00
CA ALA A 90 18.30 -21.35 -11.25
C ALA A 90 17.56 -21.40 -12.59
N GLU A 91 16.97 -20.28 -13.01
CA GLU A 91 16.25 -20.16 -14.28
C GLU A 91 17.13 -19.59 -15.41
N GLY A 92 18.35 -19.14 -15.10
CA GLY A 92 19.27 -18.57 -16.07
C GLY A 92 18.80 -17.23 -16.65
N LEU A 93 18.17 -16.40 -15.82
CA LEU A 93 17.61 -15.12 -16.27
C LEU A 93 18.72 -14.19 -16.77
N GLY A 94 18.55 -13.64 -17.98
CA GLY A 94 19.52 -12.76 -18.62
C GLY A 94 20.79 -13.47 -19.12
N ALA A 95 20.81 -14.81 -19.14
CA ALA A 95 21.96 -15.59 -19.57
C ALA A 95 22.14 -15.64 -21.11
N ASP A 96 21.11 -15.29 -21.88
CA ASP A 96 21.14 -15.28 -23.34
C ASP A 96 20.72 -13.91 -23.93
N GLU A 97 20.33 -13.89 -25.21
CA GLU A 97 19.95 -12.66 -25.94
C GLU A 97 18.44 -12.36 -25.84
N VAL A 98 17.65 -13.25 -25.26
CA VAL A 98 16.22 -13.06 -25.06
C VAL A 98 16.01 -12.28 -23.76
N THR A 99 15.25 -11.19 -23.83
CA THR A 99 14.97 -10.38 -22.64
C THR A 99 14.02 -11.10 -21.70
N ASP A 100 14.50 -11.36 -20.48
CA ASP A 100 13.69 -11.84 -19.36
C ASP A 100 13.13 -10.69 -18.52
N TYR A 101 12.08 -10.96 -17.75
CA TYR A 101 11.46 -10.00 -16.83
C TYR A 101 11.32 -10.61 -15.44
N LEU A 102 11.94 -9.96 -14.44
CA LEU A 102 11.82 -10.31 -13.03
C LEU A 102 11.20 -9.14 -12.26
N SER A 103 10.07 -9.39 -11.60
CA SER A 103 9.42 -8.44 -10.69
C SER A 103 9.62 -8.90 -9.26
N ILE A 104 10.09 -8.01 -8.40
CA ILE A 104 10.34 -8.26 -6.98
C ILE A 104 9.52 -7.24 -6.19
N SER A 105 8.75 -7.72 -5.22
CA SER A 105 7.96 -6.86 -4.32
C SER A 105 8.57 -6.93 -2.92
N PHE A 106 9.07 -5.80 -2.43
CA PHE A 106 9.61 -5.65 -1.08
C PHE A 106 8.50 -5.16 -0.14
N SER A 107 7.82 -6.11 0.50
CA SER A 107 6.60 -5.86 1.26
C SER A 107 6.85 -5.45 2.72
N ALA A 108 8.06 -5.67 3.27
CA ALA A 108 8.32 -5.37 4.67
C ALA A 108 8.17 -3.88 4.98
N THR A 109 8.52 -3.01 4.03
CA THR A 109 8.33 -1.56 4.14
C THR A 109 6.86 -1.17 4.37
N GLY A 110 5.91 -1.85 3.71
CA GLY A 110 4.49 -1.64 3.91
C GLY A 110 4.03 -2.11 5.30
N TYR A 111 4.43 -3.32 5.71
CA TYR A 111 4.09 -3.85 7.02
C TYR A 111 4.65 -3.01 8.17
N ILE A 112 5.94 -2.69 8.14
CA ILE A 112 6.59 -1.83 9.15
C ILE A 112 5.94 -0.45 9.15
N GLY A 113 5.64 0.09 7.97
CA GLY A 113 4.87 1.33 7.82
C GLY A 113 3.54 1.26 8.55
N HIS A 114 2.71 0.23 8.32
CA HIS A 114 1.43 0.08 9.01
C HIS A 114 1.57 0.04 10.53
N PHE A 115 2.54 -0.71 11.05
CA PHE A 115 2.70 -0.89 12.50
C PHE A 115 3.30 0.34 13.17
N PHE A 116 4.29 1.02 12.61
CA PHE A 116 5.01 2.07 13.32
C PHE A 116 4.75 3.49 12.77
N GLY A 117 4.37 3.61 11.50
CA GLY A 117 4.23 4.87 10.78
C GLY A 117 5.53 5.35 10.13
N PRO A 118 5.45 6.26 9.15
CA PRO A 118 6.62 6.68 8.37
C PRO A 118 7.60 7.59 9.13
N SER A 119 7.15 8.25 10.20
CA SER A 119 7.96 9.09 11.08
C SER A 119 8.34 8.36 12.38
N SER A 120 8.81 7.11 12.27
CA SER A 120 9.27 6.27 13.38
C SER A 120 10.73 5.84 13.21
N LEU A 121 11.35 5.38 14.30
CA LEU A 121 12.72 4.87 14.28
C LEU A 121 12.82 3.57 13.46
N GLU A 122 11.80 2.72 13.54
CA GLU A 122 11.66 1.46 12.81
C GLU A 122 11.58 1.69 11.30
N PHE A 123 10.79 2.67 10.86
CA PHE A 123 10.67 2.96 9.44
C PHE A 123 11.98 3.53 8.87
N GLU A 124 12.66 4.40 9.62
CA GLU A 124 13.99 4.92 9.25
C GLU A 124 15.02 3.80 9.12
N ASP A 125 15.14 2.91 10.13
CA ASP A 125 16.06 1.76 10.07
C ASP A 125 15.71 0.82 8.92
N ASN A 126 14.43 0.56 8.69
CA ASN A 126 13.99 -0.28 7.59
C ASN A 126 14.42 0.28 6.22
N LEU A 127 14.32 1.60 5.99
CA LEU A 127 14.79 2.19 4.74
C LEU A 127 16.30 2.02 4.54
N LEU A 128 17.09 2.13 5.61
CA LEU A 128 18.54 1.89 5.56
C LEU A 128 18.87 0.42 5.29
N GLN A 129 18.12 -0.50 5.88
CA GLN A 129 18.27 -1.94 5.65
C GLN A 129 17.84 -2.32 4.22
N LEU A 130 16.77 -1.70 3.71
CA LEU A 130 16.34 -1.86 2.32
C LEU A 130 17.39 -1.34 1.33
N ASP A 131 17.99 -0.18 1.59
CA ASP A 131 19.12 0.33 0.78
C ASP A 131 20.27 -0.68 0.71
N ARG A 132 20.69 -1.21 1.87
CA ARG A 132 21.71 -2.28 1.94
C ARG A 132 21.29 -3.53 1.18
N THR A 133 20.02 -3.93 1.28
CA THR A 133 19.47 -5.12 0.60
C THR A 133 19.47 -4.95 -0.91
N LEU A 134 19.04 -3.79 -1.40
CA LEU A 134 19.07 -3.43 -2.82
C LEU A 134 20.50 -3.36 -3.34
N ALA A 135 21.43 -2.76 -2.60
CA ALA A 135 22.84 -2.72 -2.96
C ALA A 135 23.43 -4.14 -3.13
N ASN A 136 23.12 -5.05 -2.21
CA ASN A 136 23.54 -6.44 -2.30
C ASN A 136 22.90 -7.18 -3.49
N LEU A 137 21.62 -6.92 -3.79
CA LEU A 137 20.94 -7.49 -4.94
C LEU A 137 21.55 -6.98 -6.26
N PHE A 138 21.80 -5.68 -6.39
CA PHE A 138 22.39 -5.11 -7.60
C PHE A 138 23.83 -5.56 -7.80
N ALA A 139 24.62 -5.70 -6.74
CA ALA A 139 25.97 -6.28 -6.83
C ALA A 139 25.95 -7.74 -7.32
N PHE A 140 24.94 -8.51 -6.90
CA PHE A 140 24.75 -9.88 -7.40
C PHE A 140 24.36 -9.90 -8.88
N VAL A 141 23.41 -9.05 -9.29
CA VAL A 141 23.01 -8.90 -10.70
C VAL A 141 24.19 -8.49 -11.58
N ASP A 142 25.03 -7.56 -11.11
CA ASP A 142 26.24 -7.14 -11.82
C ASP A 142 27.23 -8.31 -12.01
N ALA A 143 27.40 -9.14 -10.98
CA ALA A 143 28.29 -10.29 -11.03
C ALA A 143 27.80 -11.42 -11.96
N GLU A 144 26.49 -11.68 -11.97
CA GLU A 144 25.90 -12.80 -12.73
C GLU A 144 25.54 -12.43 -14.18
N ILE A 145 25.06 -11.21 -14.42
CA ILE A 145 24.51 -10.76 -15.71
C ILE A 145 25.28 -9.56 -16.28
N GLY A 146 25.62 -8.60 -15.41
CA GLY A 146 26.18 -7.30 -15.76
C GLY A 146 25.13 -6.18 -15.78
N LEU A 147 25.40 -5.07 -15.09
CA LEU A 147 24.49 -3.92 -15.07
C LEU A 147 24.40 -3.19 -16.42
N GLU A 148 25.39 -3.35 -17.29
CA GLU A 148 25.38 -2.86 -18.67
C GLU A 148 24.36 -3.59 -19.56
N ARG A 149 23.82 -4.71 -19.10
CA ARG A 149 22.78 -5.49 -19.79
C ARG A 149 21.43 -5.49 -19.06
N THR A 150 21.33 -4.74 -17.95
CA THR A 150 20.18 -4.77 -17.07
C THR A 150 19.49 -3.41 -16.99
N LEU A 151 18.17 -3.37 -17.19
CA LEU A 151 17.33 -2.23 -16.84
C LEU A 151 16.63 -2.48 -15.50
N ILE A 152 16.93 -1.64 -14.51
CA ILE A 152 16.31 -1.63 -13.20
C ILE A 152 15.21 -0.56 -13.19
N VAL A 153 14.02 -0.95 -12.73
CA VAL A 153 12.92 -0.03 -12.46
C VAL A 153 12.49 -0.20 -11.02
N LEU A 154 12.55 0.88 -10.24
CA LEU A 154 12.09 0.92 -8.85
C LEU A 154 10.90 1.88 -8.74
N SER A 155 9.83 1.41 -8.12
CA SER A 155 8.64 2.21 -7.80
C SER A 155 8.05 1.73 -6.47
N ALA A 156 7.09 2.50 -5.94
CA ALA A 156 6.15 2.00 -4.96
C ALA A 156 4.76 1.81 -5.63
N ASP A 157 3.90 1.02 -5.00
CA ASP A 157 2.50 0.86 -5.34
C ASP A 157 1.63 2.01 -4.79
N HIS A 158 2.02 2.57 -3.64
CA HIS A 158 1.42 3.75 -3.03
C HIS A 158 2.40 4.48 -2.09
N GLY A 159 1.98 5.64 -1.61
CA GLY A 159 2.60 6.33 -0.47
C GLY A 159 1.94 5.94 0.85
N THR A 160 2.06 6.79 1.88
CA THR A 160 1.47 6.54 3.20
C THR A 160 1.10 7.85 3.88
N PRO A 161 0.03 7.91 4.70
CA PRO A 161 -0.19 9.03 5.60
C PRO A 161 0.79 8.99 6.78
N GLU A 162 0.83 10.10 7.51
CA GLU A 162 1.45 10.18 8.82
C GLU A 162 0.54 9.65 9.93
N ALA A 163 1.15 9.22 11.04
CA ALA A 163 0.43 8.76 12.22
C ALA A 163 -0.41 9.92 12.82
N PRO A 164 -1.71 9.71 13.16
CA PRO A 164 -2.52 10.75 13.80
C PRO A 164 -1.93 11.28 15.10
N GLY A 165 -1.21 10.45 15.85
CA GLY A 165 -0.45 10.87 17.03
C GLY A 165 0.62 11.92 16.70
N TYR A 166 1.45 11.61 15.70
CA TYR A 166 2.48 12.51 15.19
C TYR A 166 1.91 13.83 14.63
N LEU A 167 0.84 13.76 13.82
CA LEU A 167 0.16 14.94 13.27
C LEU A 167 -0.34 15.89 14.37
N ARG A 168 -0.89 15.35 15.47
CA ARG A 168 -1.36 16.18 16.59
C ARG A 168 -0.24 16.93 17.28
N GLU A 169 0.97 16.36 17.38
CA GLU A 169 2.13 17.05 17.93
C GLU A 169 2.58 18.22 17.06
N LEU A 170 2.39 18.12 15.74
CA LEU A 170 2.65 19.19 14.79
C LEU A 170 1.53 20.24 14.72
N GLY A 171 0.42 20.04 15.45
CA GLY A 171 -0.76 20.89 15.40
C GLY A 171 -1.61 20.69 14.14
N GLU A 172 -1.43 19.57 13.45
CA GLU A 172 -2.22 19.16 12.28
C GLU A 172 -3.39 18.26 12.68
N LEU A 173 -4.38 18.17 11.79
CA LEU A 173 -5.56 17.33 11.98
C LEU A 173 -5.30 15.92 11.42
N GLY A 174 -5.68 14.91 12.19
CA GLY A 174 -5.65 13.51 11.79
C GLY A 174 -6.43 12.68 12.80
N GLY A 175 -6.95 11.53 12.38
CA GLY A 175 -7.84 10.73 13.21
C GLY A 175 -8.05 9.32 12.68
N TYR A 176 -8.72 8.51 13.49
CA TYR A 176 -9.17 7.19 13.06
C TYR A 176 -10.68 7.21 12.85
N VAL A 177 -11.13 6.52 11.81
CA VAL A 177 -12.55 6.32 11.51
C VAL A 177 -12.91 4.89 11.87
N ALA A 178 -14.05 4.72 12.55
CA ALA A 178 -14.64 3.41 12.79
C ALA A 178 -16.08 3.44 12.27
N PRO A 179 -16.33 2.98 11.02
CA PRO A 179 -17.65 3.03 10.40
C PRO A 179 -18.75 2.37 11.25
N ASP A 180 -18.42 1.31 11.97
CA ASP A 180 -19.33 0.59 12.87
C ASP A 180 -19.79 1.43 14.09
N LEU A 181 -19.09 2.52 14.40
CA LEU A 181 -19.44 3.44 15.49
C LEU A 181 -20.27 4.64 15.01
N TRP A 182 -20.53 4.78 13.72
CA TRP A 182 -21.35 5.88 13.21
C TRP A 182 -22.82 5.73 13.64
N ASP A 183 -23.41 6.82 14.17
CA ASP A 183 -24.86 6.88 14.39
C ASP A 183 -25.59 7.10 13.06
N THR A 184 -25.91 5.98 12.40
CA THR A 184 -26.56 5.96 11.08
C THR A 184 -28.08 5.80 11.18
N ALA A 185 -28.64 5.57 12.38
CA ALA A 185 -30.04 5.18 12.53
C ALA A 185 -31.00 6.23 11.95
N ALA A 186 -30.79 7.49 12.27
CA ALA A 186 -31.64 8.58 11.78
C ALA A 186 -31.51 8.79 10.26
N ALA A 187 -30.31 8.60 9.70
CA ALA A 187 -30.07 8.69 8.26
C ALA A 187 -30.77 7.55 7.51
N ILE A 188 -30.63 6.31 8.00
CA ILE A 188 -31.27 5.13 7.43
C ILE A 188 -32.80 5.29 7.39
N GLU A 189 -33.41 5.79 8.47
CA GLU A 189 -34.86 6.01 8.51
C GLU A 189 -35.32 7.09 7.52
N ARG A 190 -34.58 8.20 7.38
CA ARG A 190 -34.89 9.22 6.36
C ARG A 190 -34.85 8.66 4.94
N ILE A 191 -33.87 7.83 4.62
CA ILE A 191 -33.75 7.18 3.32
C ILE A 191 -34.88 6.17 3.10
N ARG A 192 -35.20 5.36 4.11
CA ARG A 192 -36.32 4.41 4.05
C ARG A 192 -37.66 5.09 3.81
N GLU A 193 -37.97 6.15 4.56
CA GLU A 193 -39.21 6.90 4.43
C GLU A 193 -39.32 7.58 3.05
N ARG A 194 -38.21 8.14 2.55
CA ARG A 194 -38.19 8.86 1.26
C ARG A 194 -38.38 7.93 0.06
N PHE A 195 -37.73 6.78 0.05
CA PHE A 195 -37.68 5.89 -1.11
C PHE A 195 -38.54 4.62 -0.96
N GLY A 196 -39.22 4.45 0.17
CA GLY A 196 -40.08 3.28 0.41
C GLY A 196 -39.30 1.97 0.56
N VAL A 197 -38.05 2.02 1.04
CA VAL A 197 -37.20 0.83 1.20
C VAL A 197 -37.74 -0.05 2.33
N SER A 198 -38.24 -1.24 1.99
CA SER A 198 -38.58 -2.27 2.98
C SER A 198 -37.40 -3.21 3.21
N GLY A 199 -36.97 -3.40 4.46
CA GLY A 199 -35.92 -4.35 4.81
C GLY A 199 -34.53 -3.73 5.07
N LYS A 200 -33.47 -4.51 4.85
CA LYS A 200 -32.07 -4.11 5.00
C LYS A 200 -31.71 -3.13 3.87
N LEU A 201 -31.16 -1.97 4.21
CA LEU A 201 -30.74 -0.93 3.26
C LEU A 201 -29.28 -1.11 2.85
N VAL A 202 -28.39 -1.24 3.83
CA VAL A 202 -26.94 -1.39 3.64
C VAL A 202 -26.57 -2.84 3.89
N GLU A 203 -25.89 -3.47 2.94
CA GLU A 203 -25.39 -4.84 3.08
C GLU A 203 -24.17 -4.89 3.99
N GLY A 204 -23.24 -3.96 3.78
CA GLY A 204 -22.02 -3.78 4.56
C GLY A 204 -21.16 -2.65 3.99
N TYR A 205 -20.03 -2.41 4.66
CA TYR A 205 -19.01 -1.49 4.20
C TYR A 205 -17.73 -2.28 3.95
N ASP A 206 -17.26 -2.24 2.70
CA ASP A 206 -15.99 -2.83 2.29
C ASP A 206 -15.16 -1.71 1.66
N HIS A 207 -14.17 -1.20 2.41
CA HIS A 207 -13.46 0.02 2.06
C HIS A 207 -12.91 -0.05 0.62
N PRO A 208 -13.17 0.95 -0.25
CA PRO A 208 -13.75 2.27 0.04
C PRO A 208 -15.27 2.40 -0.23
N TYR A 209 -16.01 1.30 -0.39
CA TYR A 209 -17.40 1.32 -0.79
C TYR A 209 -18.38 0.94 0.32
N LEU A 210 -19.47 1.71 0.41
CA LEU A 210 -20.70 1.27 1.06
C LEU A 210 -21.53 0.47 0.03
N ASN A 211 -21.87 -0.77 0.38
CA ASN A 211 -22.66 -1.67 -0.47
C ASN A 211 -24.11 -1.70 0.03
N LEU A 212 -25.06 -1.52 -0.89
CA LEU A 212 -26.49 -1.61 -0.63
C LEU A 212 -26.97 -3.04 -0.77
N ALA A 213 -28.04 -3.38 -0.06
CA ALA A 213 -28.68 -4.67 -0.24
C ALA A 213 -29.47 -4.69 -1.55
N ASP A 214 -29.50 -5.82 -2.27
CA ASP A 214 -30.20 -5.97 -3.56
C ASP A 214 -31.65 -5.46 -3.52
N GLN A 215 -32.37 -5.74 -2.44
CA GLN A 215 -33.76 -5.29 -2.25
C GLN A 215 -33.93 -3.77 -2.15
N ALA A 216 -32.87 -3.03 -1.82
CA ALA A 216 -32.87 -1.57 -1.81
C ALA A 216 -32.62 -0.98 -3.21
N LEU A 217 -31.99 -1.75 -4.10
CA LEU A 217 -31.73 -1.36 -5.49
C LEU A 217 -32.89 -1.70 -6.43
N ASP A 218 -33.67 -2.74 -6.12
CA ASP A 218 -34.76 -3.25 -6.97
C ASP A 218 -36.16 -2.66 -6.65
N ILE A 219 -36.21 -1.41 -6.20
CA ILE A 219 -37.49 -0.74 -5.85
C ILE A 219 -38.12 -0.13 -7.11
N GLU A 220 -39.33 -0.56 -7.44
CA GLU A 220 -40.04 -0.08 -8.63
C GLU A 220 -40.27 1.44 -8.58
N GLY A 221 -39.77 2.15 -9.60
CA GLY A 221 -39.93 3.60 -9.74
C GLY A 221 -38.90 4.46 -9.01
N VAL A 222 -37.93 3.85 -8.30
CA VAL A 222 -36.81 4.58 -7.70
C VAL A 222 -35.63 4.63 -8.66
N ASP A 223 -35.11 5.82 -8.92
CA ASP A 223 -33.88 6.01 -9.68
C ASP A 223 -32.66 5.69 -8.79
N PRO A 224 -31.78 4.74 -9.17
CA PRO A 224 -30.55 4.45 -8.44
C PRO A 224 -29.66 5.68 -8.22
N VAL A 225 -29.65 6.63 -9.17
CA VAL A 225 -28.89 7.88 -9.03
C VAL A 225 -29.44 8.71 -7.88
N GLU A 226 -30.76 8.84 -7.76
CA GLU A 226 -31.39 9.60 -6.69
C GLU A 226 -31.17 8.94 -5.32
N LEU A 227 -31.33 7.61 -5.24
CA LEU A 227 -31.12 6.84 -4.01
C LEU A 227 -29.68 6.96 -3.52
N GLN A 228 -28.70 6.65 -4.37
CA GLN A 228 -27.29 6.70 -3.99
C GLN A 228 -26.85 8.14 -3.70
N THR A 229 -27.35 9.15 -4.44
CA THR A 229 -27.07 10.57 -4.11
C THR A 229 -27.57 10.92 -2.72
N ALA A 230 -28.79 10.53 -2.35
CA ALA A 230 -29.33 10.83 -1.03
C ALA A 230 -28.52 10.14 0.09
N ILE A 231 -28.02 8.92 -0.15
CA ILE A 231 -27.15 8.22 0.78
C ILE A 231 -25.79 8.92 0.90
N ALA A 232 -25.19 9.34 -0.22
CA ALA A 232 -23.95 10.10 -0.22
C ALA A 232 -24.06 11.41 0.57
N ASP A 233 -25.18 12.14 0.46
CA ASP A 233 -25.42 13.37 1.22
C ASP A 233 -25.46 13.11 2.74
N GLU A 234 -26.04 11.99 3.17
CA GLU A 234 -26.05 11.56 4.57
C GLU A 234 -24.67 11.11 5.05
N LEU A 235 -23.89 10.43 4.21
CA LEU A 235 -22.53 9.98 4.54
C LEU A 235 -21.59 11.17 4.78
N VAL A 236 -21.69 12.23 3.97
CA VAL A 236 -20.87 13.45 4.13
C VAL A 236 -21.16 14.18 5.45
N ALA A 237 -22.32 13.96 6.07
CA ALA A 237 -22.64 14.53 7.38
C ALA A 237 -21.99 13.77 8.55
N LEU A 238 -21.42 12.59 8.31
CA LEU A 238 -20.74 11.78 9.32
C LEU A 238 -19.34 12.32 9.62
N ASP A 239 -18.91 12.19 10.88
CA ASP A 239 -17.58 12.63 11.29
C ASP A 239 -16.49 11.80 10.60
N GLY A 240 -15.44 12.48 10.16
CA GLY A 240 -14.33 11.87 9.41
C GLY A 240 -14.57 11.69 7.91
N VAL A 241 -15.76 11.96 7.37
CA VAL A 241 -16.05 11.84 5.92
C VAL A 241 -15.89 13.20 5.22
N ALA A 242 -15.06 13.24 4.17
CA ALA A 242 -14.85 14.44 3.36
C ALA A 242 -15.78 14.48 2.14
N TYR A 243 -15.91 13.34 1.44
CA TYR A 243 -16.72 13.21 0.24
C TYR A 243 -17.34 11.82 0.18
N ALA A 244 -18.54 11.73 -0.39
CA ALA A 244 -19.11 10.47 -0.84
C ALA A 244 -19.54 10.62 -2.30
N VAL A 245 -19.21 9.64 -3.13
CA VAL A 245 -19.47 9.66 -4.57
C VAL A 245 -20.38 8.49 -4.95
N PRO A 246 -21.61 8.75 -5.43
CA PRO A 246 -22.49 7.72 -5.94
C PRO A 246 -21.90 7.03 -7.18
N SER A 247 -21.84 5.70 -7.17
CA SER A 247 -21.35 4.91 -8.30
C SER A 247 -22.25 5.04 -9.54
N ALA A 248 -23.56 5.23 -9.35
CA ALA A 248 -24.49 5.51 -10.44
C ALA A 248 -24.11 6.80 -11.19
N ARG A 249 -23.62 7.83 -10.48
CA ARG A 249 -23.14 9.07 -11.12
C ARG A 249 -21.79 8.90 -11.81
N LEU A 250 -20.90 8.05 -11.28
CA LEU A 250 -19.67 7.68 -11.98
C LEU A 250 -20.00 7.00 -13.31
N ARG A 251 -20.98 6.10 -13.32
CA ARG A 251 -21.43 5.38 -14.52
C ARG A 251 -22.01 6.31 -15.59
N GLU A 252 -22.76 7.33 -15.19
CA GLU A 252 -23.31 8.34 -16.10
C GLU A 252 -22.29 9.42 -16.52
N GLY A 253 -21.13 9.48 -15.87
CA GLY A 253 -20.19 10.60 -16.03
C GLY A 253 -20.72 11.92 -15.47
N SER A 254 -21.65 11.87 -14.52
CA SER A 254 -22.34 13.04 -13.94
C SER A 254 -21.71 13.55 -12.63
N VAL A 255 -20.39 13.40 -12.50
CA VAL A 255 -19.58 13.92 -11.39
C VAL A 255 -18.77 15.15 -11.83
N PRO A 256 -18.49 16.11 -10.92
CA PRO A 256 -17.62 17.24 -11.25
C PRO A 256 -16.24 16.76 -11.71
N ASP A 257 -15.67 17.31 -12.78
CA ASP A 257 -14.30 16.97 -13.19
C ASP A 257 -13.26 17.72 -12.34
N ASN A 258 -12.63 16.98 -11.43
CA ASN A 258 -11.51 17.46 -10.64
C ASN A 258 -10.55 16.30 -10.33
N ALA A 259 -9.44 16.58 -9.63
CA ALA A 259 -8.41 15.57 -9.36
C ALA A 259 -8.93 14.39 -8.50
N LEU A 260 -9.82 14.67 -7.54
CA LEU A 260 -10.39 13.68 -6.64
C LEU A 260 -11.34 12.74 -7.40
N THR A 261 -12.32 13.29 -8.09
CA THR A 261 -13.32 12.51 -8.83
C THR A 261 -12.71 11.74 -9.99
N ARG A 262 -11.64 12.24 -10.63
CA ARG A 262 -10.86 11.47 -11.61
C ARG A 262 -10.14 10.28 -10.98
N ALA A 263 -9.59 10.43 -9.78
CA ALA A 263 -8.97 9.31 -9.06
C ALA A 263 -10.01 8.23 -8.71
N VAL A 264 -11.17 8.64 -8.20
CA VAL A 264 -12.31 7.74 -7.91
C VAL A 264 -12.81 7.06 -9.19
N LEU A 265 -12.98 7.80 -10.28
CA LEU A 265 -13.43 7.24 -11.56
C LEU A 265 -12.43 6.23 -12.14
N ASN A 266 -11.12 6.47 -12.01
CA ASN A 266 -10.09 5.53 -12.45
C ASN A 266 -10.03 4.25 -11.61
N ASN A 267 -10.52 4.27 -10.36
CA ASN A 267 -10.68 3.08 -9.52
C ASN A 267 -11.98 2.30 -9.82
N TYR A 268 -13.00 2.99 -10.34
CA TYR A 268 -14.34 2.42 -10.53
C TYR A 268 -14.37 1.30 -11.58
N ASN A 269 -14.95 0.17 -11.20
CA ASN A 269 -15.27 -0.94 -12.07
C ASN A 269 -16.76 -1.30 -11.93
N PRO A 270 -17.59 -1.24 -12.99
CA PRO A 270 -19.04 -1.46 -12.90
C PRO A 270 -19.45 -2.81 -12.30
N ASP A 271 -18.61 -3.84 -12.39
CA ASP A 271 -18.90 -5.20 -11.95
C ASP A 271 -18.34 -5.53 -10.56
N ARG A 272 -17.49 -4.65 -9.99
CA ARG A 272 -16.74 -4.92 -8.74
C ARG A 272 -16.79 -3.79 -7.72
N SER A 273 -17.09 -2.57 -8.14
CA SER A 273 -17.25 -1.42 -7.24
C SER A 273 -18.62 -1.45 -6.58
N GLY A 274 -18.66 -1.06 -5.30
CA GLY A 274 -19.91 -0.90 -4.57
C GLY A 274 -20.69 0.36 -4.95
N ASP A 275 -21.70 0.70 -4.16
CA ASP A 275 -22.70 1.70 -4.53
C ASP A 275 -22.31 3.14 -4.21
N ASN A 276 -21.64 3.38 -3.08
CA ASN A 276 -21.17 4.71 -2.71
C ASN A 276 -19.70 4.65 -2.31
N TYR A 277 -18.84 5.33 -3.06
CA TYR A 277 -17.42 5.49 -2.72
C TYR A 277 -17.28 6.53 -1.61
N VAL A 278 -16.64 6.18 -0.50
CA VAL A 278 -16.43 7.05 0.66
C VAL A 278 -14.98 7.53 0.70
N VAL A 279 -14.80 8.83 0.82
CA VAL A 279 -13.50 9.50 0.99
C VAL A 279 -13.46 10.13 2.37
N PHE A 280 -12.50 9.71 3.20
CA PHE A 280 -12.28 10.30 4.52
C PHE A 280 -11.53 11.63 4.45
N ASN A 281 -11.59 12.40 5.54
CA ASN A 281 -10.80 13.61 5.72
C ASN A 281 -9.30 13.34 5.54
N PRO A 282 -8.50 14.32 5.07
CA PRO A 282 -7.05 14.16 5.00
C PRO A 282 -6.47 13.78 6.37
N GLY A 283 -5.65 12.73 6.42
CA GLY A 283 -5.10 12.20 7.67
C GLY A 283 -6.07 11.34 8.49
N TRP A 284 -7.22 10.95 7.90
CA TRP A 284 -8.19 10.05 8.52
C TRP A 284 -8.32 8.74 7.75
N PHE A 285 -8.33 7.63 8.48
CA PHE A 285 -8.42 6.29 7.91
C PHE A 285 -8.91 5.29 8.96
N ILE A 286 -9.23 4.07 8.53
CA ILE A 286 -9.65 2.98 9.40
C ILE A 286 -8.39 2.29 9.91
N SER A 287 -8.23 2.18 11.22
CA SER A 287 -7.07 1.56 11.86
C SER A 287 -7.29 0.11 12.30
N ASP A 288 -8.51 -0.40 12.18
CA ASP A 288 -8.86 -1.78 12.56
C ASP A 288 -8.73 -2.71 11.35
N PHE A 289 -7.87 -3.72 11.49
CA PHE A 289 -7.63 -4.82 10.55
C PHE A 289 -8.04 -6.13 11.22
N ASP A 290 -9.34 -6.41 11.25
CA ASP A 290 -9.90 -7.66 11.79
C ASP A 290 -9.43 -7.96 13.23
N GLY A 291 -9.44 -6.95 14.10
CA GLY A 291 -9.03 -7.05 15.51
C GLY A 291 -7.56 -6.72 15.77
N LEU A 292 -6.79 -6.36 14.73
CA LEU A 292 -5.46 -5.80 14.85
C LEU A 292 -5.52 -4.29 14.59
N SER A 293 -5.11 -3.49 15.57
CA SER A 293 -4.99 -2.04 15.40
C SER A 293 -3.62 -1.70 14.81
N VAL A 294 -3.60 -0.97 13.70
CA VAL A 294 -2.39 -0.42 13.09
C VAL A 294 -2.26 1.08 13.34
N THR A 295 -1.06 1.64 13.18
CA THR A 295 -0.81 3.07 13.36
C THR A 295 -1.19 3.89 12.13
N VAL A 296 -0.92 3.38 10.92
CA VAL A 296 -1.26 4.05 9.66
C VAL A 296 -1.87 3.12 8.62
N THR A 297 -2.68 3.67 7.74
CA THR A 297 -3.27 2.94 6.61
C THR A 297 -3.41 3.87 5.41
N HIS A 298 -2.98 3.41 4.25
CA HIS A 298 -3.14 4.09 2.97
C HIS A 298 -4.43 3.64 2.27
N GLY A 299 -4.73 4.23 1.11
CA GLY A 299 -5.92 3.90 0.31
C GLY A 299 -6.83 5.10 0.06
N SER A 300 -6.43 6.28 0.54
CA SER A 300 -7.12 7.51 0.27
C SER A 300 -6.69 8.11 -1.09
N PRO A 301 -7.54 8.90 -1.74
CA PRO A 301 -7.17 9.62 -2.96
C PRO A 301 -6.32 10.88 -2.68
N TRP A 302 -5.85 11.06 -1.45
CA TRP A 302 -5.03 12.21 -1.06
C TRP A 302 -3.59 12.09 -1.57
N ARG A 303 -2.88 13.21 -1.59
CA ARG A 303 -1.54 13.27 -2.22
C ARG A 303 -0.46 12.47 -1.48
N TYR A 304 -0.58 12.30 -0.17
CA TYR A 304 0.39 11.49 0.59
C TYR A 304 0.36 10.02 0.16
N ASP A 305 -0.80 9.50 -0.26
CA ASP A 305 -0.95 8.12 -0.78
C ASP A 305 -0.66 8.01 -2.28
N THR A 306 -0.88 9.08 -3.06
CA THR A 306 -0.93 8.99 -4.53
C THR A 306 0.15 9.76 -5.28
N TYR A 307 0.80 10.75 -4.65
CA TYR A 307 1.72 11.67 -5.32
C TYR A 307 3.19 11.36 -5.02
N TYR A 308 3.50 10.95 -3.79
CA TYR A 308 4.88 10.68 -3.36
C TYR A 308 5.29 9.22 -3.62
N VAL A 309 5.08 8.75 -4.85
CA VAL A 309 5.56 7.45 -5.31
C VAL A 309 6.79 7.68 -6.20
N PRO A 310 7.97 7.17 -5.82
CA PRO A 310 9.16 7.30 -6.66
C PRO A 310 9.00 6.46 -7.92
N ILE A 311 9.53 6.93 -9.06
CA ILE A 311 9.73 6.14 -10.26
C ILE A 311 11.17 6.36 -10.69
N ILE A 312 11.99 5.32 -10.58
CA ILE A 312 13.43 5.37 -10.84
C ILE A 312 13.75 4.35 -11.92
N PHE A 313 14.42 4.81 -12.98
CA PHE A 313 15.00 3.94 -14.02
C PHE A 313 16.52 4.04 -13.95
N ALA A 314 17.20 2.90 -13.93
CA ALA A 314 18.65 2.80 -13.97
C ALA A 314 19.06 1.66 -14.92
N GLY A 315 19.96 1.93 -15.86
CA GLY A 315 20.34 0.94 -16.86
C GLY A 315 21.19 1.52 -17.98
N PRO A 316 21.59 0.70 -18.97
CA PRO A 316 22.48 1.11 -20.04
C PRO A 316 21.87 2.21 -20.92
N GLY A 317 22.70 3.16 -21.34
CA GLY A 317 22.29 4.25 -22.23
C GLY A 317 21.51 5.39 -21.56
N LEU A 318 21.08 5.23 -20.31
CA LEU A 318 20.36 6.28 -19.58
C LEU A 318 21.32 7.35 -19.05
N THR A 319 20.96 8.62 -19.30
CA THR A 319 21.68 9.76 -18.72
C THR A 319 21.08 10.13 -17.36
N PRO A 320 21.90 10.29 -16.30
CA PRO A 320 21.40 10.70 -14.99
C PRO A 320 20.67 12.05 -15.08
N GLN A 321 19.40 12.05 -14.68
CA GLN A 321 18.57 13.25 -14.64
C GLN A 321 17.48 13.14 -13.58
N ARG A 322 17.04 14.28 -13.05
CA ARG A 322 15.87 14.37 -12.17
C ARG A 322 14.75 15.03 -12.94
N VAL A 323 13.62 14.33 -13.03
CA VAL A 323 12.43 14.79 -13.74
C VAL A 323 11.40 15.21 -12.69
N SER A 324 11.03 16.49 -12.68
CA SER A 324 10.06 17.04 -11.73
C SER A 324 8.67 17.23 -12.33
N ARG A 325 8.48 16.92 -13.62
CA ARG A 325 7.15 16.95 -14.24
C ARG A 325 6.30 15.81 -13.66
N ARG A 326 4.98 15.98 -13.69
CA ARG A 326 4.06 14.92 -13.30
C ARG A 326 4.20 13.72 -14.24
N VAL A 327 4.25 12.54 -13.63
CA VAL A 327 4.23 11.21 -14.27
C VAL A 327 3.25 10.34 -13.49
N HIS A 328 2.86 9.21 -14.07
CA HIS A 328 1.96 8.24 -13.46
C HIS A 328 2.61 6.85 -13.45
N THR A 329 2.29 6.01 -12.46
CA THR A 329 2.81 4.62 -12.41
C THR A 329 2.38 3.78 -13.62
N VAL A 330 1.22 4.09 -14.21
CA VAL A 330 0.75 3.47 -15.47
C VAL A 330 1.67 3.74 -16.66
N ASP A 331 2.52 4.77 -16.59
CA ASP A 331 3.50 5.10 -17.64
C ASP A 331 4.65 4.06 -17.68
N VAL A 332 4.92 3.38 -16.56
CA VAL A 332 6.02 2.40 -16.44
C VAL A 332 5.86 1.25 -17.43
N ALA A 333 4.68 0.64 -17.47
CA ALA A 333 4.42 -0.49 -18.37
C ALA A 333 4.57 -0.11 -19.84
N THR A 334 4.06 1.07 -20.23
CA THR A 334 4.20 1.56 -21.61
C THR A 334 5.64 1.88 -21.97
N THR A 335 6.40 2.42 -21.01
CA THR A 335 7.81 2.73 -21.16
C THR A 335 8.64 1.45 -21.32
N LEU A 336 8.38 0.43 -20.50
CA LEU A 336 9.03 -0.88 -20.62
C LEU A 336 8.75 -1.52 -21.97
N SER A 337 7.48 -1.56 -22.42
CA SER A 337 7.12 -2.08 -23.74
C SER A 337 7.87 -1.36 -24.87
N ALA A 338 8.02 -0.04 -24.77
CA ALA A 338 8.77 0.75 -25.75
C ALA A 338 10.27 0.40 -25.74
N VAL A 339 10.87 0.22 -24.56
CA VAL A 339 12.29 -0.16 -24.43
C VAL A 339 12.57 -1.54 -25.02
N VAL A 340 11.72 -2.53 -24.73
CA VAL A 340 11.93 -3.91 -25.21
C VAL A 340 11.40 -4.16 -26.63
N GLY A 341 10.74 -3.17 -27.24
CA GLY A 341 10.17 -3.29 -28.59
C GLY A 341 8.96 -4.22 -28.67
N THR A 342 8.18 -4.37 -27.59
CA THR A 342 6.96 -5.18 -27.55
C THR A 342 5.71 -4.33 -27.78
N ARG A 343 4.57 -4.99 -27.98
CA ARG A 343 3.28 -4.28 -28.01
C ARG A 343 2.93 -3.75 -26.62
N LEU A 344 2.25 -2.61 -26.60
CA LEU A 344 1.66 -2.08 -25.37
C LEU A 344 0.62 -3.07 -24.81
N PRO A 345 0.44 -3.13 -23.49
CA PRO A 345 -0.68 -3.85 -22.89
C PRO A 345 -2.02 -3.34 -23.43
N ASP A 346 -3.00 -4.24 -23.64
CA ASP A 346 -4.25 -3.93 -24.35
C ASP A 346 -5.08 -2.81 -23.69
N GLY A 347 -4.99 -2.66 -22.37
CA GLY A 347 -5.68 -1.62 -21.59
C GLY A 347 -4.78 -0.46 -21.16
N ALA A 348 -3.58 -0.31 -21.74
CA ALA A 348 -2.65 0.72 -21.31
C ALA A 348 -3.16 2.13 -21.63
N VAL A 349 -3.18 2.99 -20.61
CA VAL A 349 -3.57 4.41 -20.71
C VAL A 349 -2.41 5.36 -20.43
N GLY A 350 -1.24 4.81 -20.06
CA GLY A 350 -0.05 5.59 -19.74
C GLY A 350 0.65 6.16 -20.98
N GLU A 351 1.53 7.12 -20.74
CA GLU A 351 2.39 7.72 -21.76
C GLU A 351 3.82 7.22 -21.63
N VAL A 352 4.48 6.95 -22.76
CA VAL A 352 5.89 6.55 -22.76
C VAL A 352 6.76 7.68 -22.22
N LEU A 353 7.56 7.37 -21.20
CA LEU A 353 8.54 8.30 -20.64
C LEU A 353 9.72 8.45 -21.62
N ARG A 354 9.74 9.56 -22.35
CA ARG A 354 10.73 9.84 -23.41
C ARG A 354 12.15 9.94 -22.89
N GLU A 355 12.31 10.27 -21.62
CA GLU A 355 13.58 10.31 -20.91
C GLU A 355 14.25 8.93 -20.80
N VAL A 356 13.47 7.86 -20.94
CA VAL A 356 13.93 6.46 -20.87
C VAL A 356 13.97 5.84 -22.27
N ALA A 357 12.88 5.96 -23.03
CA ALA A 357 12.73 5.29 -24.32
C ALA A 357 13.24 6.10 -25.53
N GLY A 358 13.80 7.30 -25.31
CA GLY A 358 14.20 8.24 -26.37
C GLY A 358 15.59 8.00 -26.99
N HIS A 359 16.13 6.78 -26.90
CA HIS A 359 17.47 6.41 -27.37
C HIS A 359 17.46 5.51 -28.59
#